data_AF-A0A7J2IWG2-F1
#
_entry.id   AF-A0A7J2IWG2-F1
#
_cell.length_a   1.000
_cell.length_b   1.000
_cell.length_c   1.000
_cell.angle_alpha   90.00
_cell.angle_beta   90.00
_cell.angle_gamma   90.00
#
_symmetry.space_group_name_H-M   'P 1'
#
loop_
_entity.id
_entity.type
_entity.pdbx_description
1 polymer ?
#
loop_
_entity_poly.entity_id
_entity_poly.type
_entity_poly.pdbx_seq_one_letter_code
_entity_poly.pdbx_strand_id
1 'polypeptide(L)'
;MGAELRVGNWTVMLDGPKTLRLVRHDGIEVILPHKVSIRNLRIGQLMDYVAELDELIEKGSMTAKKGTTKFKLKRKAKKPGIWFLMARGGVNYDIELATSEALLIALKLQESSIEDITLKEFEWRTPVMFRGIREALLGVFSASALSEVAIAQVFKDRLDRAYIRHGAARAELLVEDKHFYIVLEGAGKGELGLFKKLADALRLDKLPVSDSLAARLLLGSARVPDILEDKAGVLVRKRILKELFKEHKGEMKFEGKHLVVGNKYGTWRINLKTGELRLNEYLLCIMPAYPFKFRGYIRLPGLGTFKLDSRTARVLAVAHIALRPDEVKDKSIKEQIRTARKRLVIGDFFLI
;
A
#
# COMPACT_ATOMS: atom_id res chain seq x y z
N MET A 1 20.96 -25.12 -12.23
CA MET A 1 20.12 -25.53 -13.37
C MET A 1 18.67 -25.33 -12.95
N GLY A 2 17.99 -24.36 -13.56
CA GLY A 2 16.60 -24.03 -13.22
C GLY A 2 15.65 -25.12 -13.71
N ALA A 3 14.56 -25.36 -12.97
CA ALA A 3 13.52 -26.25 -13.43
C ALA A 3 12.79 -25.59 -14.62
N GLU A 4 12.65 -26.35 -15.71
CA GLU A 4 11.87 -25.97 -16.88
C GLU A 4 10.62 -26.84 -16.95
N LEU A 5 9.47 -26.21 -17.20
CA LEU A 5 8.21 -26.90 -17.37
C LEU A 5 7.55 -26.45 -18.67
N ARG A 6 7.20 -27.40 -19.54
CA ARG A 6 6.40 -27.11 -20.74
C ARG A 6 4.92 -27.23 -20.40
N VAL A 7 4.17 -26.17 -20.69
CA VAL A 7 2.71 -26.09 -20.49
C VAL A 7 2.11 -25.57 -21.79
N GLY A 8 1.50 -26.47 -22.58
CA GLY A 8 0.98 -26.12 -23.91
C GLY A 8 2.07 -25.53 -24.82
N ASN A 9 1.81 -24.34 -25.34
CA ASN A 9 2.72 -23.61 -26.24
C ASN A 9 3.80 -22.82 -25.51
N TRP A 10 3.91 -22.95 -24.19
CA TRP A 10 4.77 -22.14 -23.34
C TRP A 10 5.82 -22.99 -22.63
N THR A 11 7.03 -22.46 -22.60
CA THR A 11 8.12 -22.92 -21.73
C THR A 11 8.16 -21.98 -20.52
N VAL A 12 7.97 -22.56 -19.33
CA VAL A 12 7.98 -21.86 -18.05
C VAL A 12 9.31 -22.14 -17.36
N MET A 13 10.02 -21.06 -17.03
CA MET A 13 11.33 -21.11 -16.39
C MET A 13 11.29 -20.35 -15.06
N LEU A 14 11.98 -20.89 -14.06
CA LEU A 14 12.24 -20.20 -12.80
C LEU A 14 13.46 -19.28 -12.96
N ASP A 15 13.23 -17.97 -13.01
CA ASP A 15 14.28 -16.95 -13.19
C ASP A 15 14.76 -16.36 -11.84
N GLY A 16 14.26 -16.91 -10.74
CA GLY A 16 14.62 -16.51 -9.38
C GLY A 16 13.60 -16.98 -8.36
N PRO A 17 13.77 -16.68 -7.06
CA PRO A 17 12.85 -17.13 -6.02
C PRO A 17 11.45 -16.51 -6.14
N LYS A 18 11.29 -15.42 -6.89
CA LYS A 18 10.04 -14.67 -7.03
C LYS A 18 9.65 -14.36 -8.47
N THR A 19 10.34 -14.93 -9.45
CA THR A 19 10.17 -14.54 -10.86
C THR A 19 9.96 -15.76 -11.72
N LEU A 20 8.87 -15.77 -12.47
CA LEU A 20 8.67 -16.71 -13.58
C LEU A 20 8.97 -16.02 -14.89
N ARG A 21 9.59 -16.74 -15.81
CA ARG A 21 9.79 -16.33 -17.19
C ARG A 21 9.03 -17.32 -18.07
N LEU A 22 8.08 -16.81 -18.84
CA LEU A 22 7.26 -17.58 -19.77
C LEU A 22 7.67 -17.21 -21.19
N VAL A 23 8.06 -18.22 -21.98
CA VAL A 23 8.44 -18.05 -23.39
C VAL A 23 7.54 -18.92 -24.24
N ARG A 24 6.77 -18.31 -25.14
CA ARG A 24 5.92 -19.00 -26.09
C ARG A 24 6.75 -19.48 -27.29
N HIS A 25 6.30 -20.53 -27.97
CA HIS A 25 6.99 -21.11 -29.13
C HIS A 25 7.28 -20.12 -30.28
N ASP A 26 6.49 -19.05 -30.40
CA ASP A 26 6.62 -17.98 -31.41
C ASP A 26 7.57 -16.85 -30.97
N GLY A 27 8.23 -17.00 -29.82
CA GLY A 27 9.21 -16.04 -29.29
C GLY A 27 8.61 -14.96 -28.39
N ILE A 28 7.29 -14.97 -28.11
CA ILE A 28 6.70 -14.03 -27.14
C ILE A 28 7.21 -14.38 -25.73
N GLU A 29 7.77 -13.39 -25.06
CA GLU A 29 8.29 -13.52 -23.70
C GLU A 29 7.51 -12.65 -22.72
N VAL A 30 7.18 -13.24 -21.55
CA VAL A 30 6.54 -12.54 -20.43
C VAL A 30 7.27 -12.87 -19.14
N ILE A 31 7.70 -11.83 -18.44
CA ILE A 31 8.29 -11.95 -17.10
C ILE A 31 7.18 -11.67 -16.08
N LEU A 32 6.99 -12.59 -15.13
CA LEU A 32 5.98 -12.53 -14.09
C LEU A 32 6.64 -12.45 -12.70
N PRO A 33 6.91 -11.23 -12.19
CA PRO A 33 7.39 -11.04 -10.83
C PRO A 33 6.26 -11.23 -9.83
N HIS A 34 6.47 -12.05 -8.82
CA HIS A 34 5.52 -12.37 -7.76
C HIS A 34 5.90 -11.66 -6.45
N LYS A 35 4.90 -11.36 -5.63
CA LYS A 35 5.10 -10.70 -4.33
C LYS A 35 5.84 -11.60 -3.33
N VAL A 36 5.50 -12.88 -3.33
CA VAL A 36 6.11 -13.90 -2.47
C VAL A 36 6.83 -14.95 -3.31
N SER A 37 7.43 -15.94 -2.63
CA SER A 37 8.20 -16.99 -3.29
C SER A 37 7.33 -17.83 -4.22
N ILE A 38 7.79 -18.06 -5.46
CA ILE A 38 7.11 -18.91 -6.46
C ILE A 38 7.10 -20.39 -6.08
N ARG A 39 7.88 -20.80 -5.06
CA ARG A 39 7.84 -22.18 -4.52
C ARG A 39 6.46 -22.59 -4.00
N ASN A 40 5.62 -21.61 -3.66
CA ASN A 40 4.26 -21.82 -3.19
C ASN A 40 3.21 -21.75 -4.31
N LEU A 41 3.64 -21.50 -5.57
CA LEU A 41 2.73 -21.42 -6.70
C LEU A 41 2.23 -22.82 -7.07
N ARG A 42 0.91 -22.99 -7.15
CA ARG A 42 0.32 -24.27 -7.55
C ARG A 42 0.41 -24.44 -9.06
N ILE A 43 0.65 -25.65 -9.53
CA ILE A 43 0.66 -25.97 -10.98
C ILE A 43 -0.66 -25.54 -11.65
N GLY A 44 -1.80 -25.73 -10.98
CA GLY A 44 -3.10 -25.26 -11.49
C GLY A 44 -3.12 -23.76 -11.78
N GLN A 45 -2.54 -22.92 -10.92
CA GLN A 45 -2.46 -21.47 -11.15
C GLN A 45 -1.58 -21.13 -12.35
N LEU A 46 -0.50 -21.87 -12.55
CA LEU A 46 0.35 -21.70 -13.73
C LEU A 46 -0.40 -22.08 -15.02
N MET A 47 -1.20 -23.14 -14.98
CA MET A 47 -2.07 -23.51 -16.11
C MET A 47 -3.11 -22.44 -16.40
N ASP A 48 -3.71 -21.85 -15.35
CA ASP A 48 -4.65 -20.73 -15.50
C ASP A 48 -3.99 -19.52 -16.16
N TYR A 49 -2.77 -19.14 -15.74
CA TYR A 49 -2.02 -18.07 -16.39
C TYR A 49 -1.78 -18.37 -17.88
N VAL A 50 -1.32 -19.57 -18.21
CA VAL A 50 -1.04 -19.93 -19.61
C VAL A 50 -2.33 -19.90 -20.45
N ALA A 51 -3.44 -20.42 -19.94
CA ALA A 51 -4.72 -20.41 -20.62
C ALA A 51 -5.21 -18.97 -20.88
N GLU A 52 -5.14 -18.09 -19.88
CA GLU A 52 -5.51 -16.68 -20.01
C GLU A 52 -4.63 -15.93 -21.03
N LEU A 53 -3.33 -16.22 -21.05
CA LEU A 53 -2.39 -15.62 -21.99
C LEU A 53 -2.68 -16.06 -23.44
N ASP A 54 -2.89 -17.35 -23.69
CA ASP A 54 -3.21 -17.85 -25.01
C ASP A 54 -4.55 -17.29 -25.52
N GLU A 55 -5.58 -17.27 -24.67
CA GLU A 55 -6.89 -16.70 -25.01
C GLU A 55 -6.77 -15.22 -25.41
N LEU A 56 -6.00 -14.43 -24.66
CA LEU A 56 -5.78 -13.02 -24.94
C LEU A 56 -5.03 -12.81 -26.26
N ILE A 57 -3.98 -13.59 -26.53
CA ILE A 57 -3.20 -13.49 -27.77
C ILE A 57 -4.08 -13.82 -28.99
N GLU A 58 -4.92 -14.85 -28.88
CA GLU A 58 -5.83 -15.29 -29.95
C GLU A 58 -6.91 -14.23 -30.21
N LYS A 59 -7.65 -13.82 -29.17
CA LYS A 59 -8.72 -12.82 -29.31
C LYS A 59 -8.20 -11.43 -29.66
N GLY A 60 -6.95 -11.12 -29.30
CA GLY A 60 -6.35 -9.79 -29.49
C GLY A 60 -7.04 -8.69 -28.69
N SER A 61 -7.90 -9.03 -27.72
CA SER A 61 -8.57 -8.07 -26.85
C SER A 61 -9.14 -8.72 -25.60
N MET A 62 -9.26 -7.94 -24.53
CA MET A 62 -10.01 -8.30 -23.33
C MET A 62 -10.73 -7.08 -22.76
N THR A 63 -11.75 -7.36 -21.95
CA THR A 63 -12.39 -6.36 -21.10
C THR A 63 -12.46 -6.87 -19.69
N ALA A 64 -12.18 -6.02 -18.72
CA ALA A 64 -12.32 -6.32 -17.30
C ALA A 64 -13.07 -5.18 -16.61
N LYS A 65 -13.70 -5.47 -15.46
CA LYS A 65 -14.33 -4.46 -14.61
C LYS A 65 -13.85 -4.65 -13.19
N LYS A 66 -13.28 -3.60 -12.59
CA LYS A 66 -12.90 -3.59 -11.17
C LYS A 66 -13.48 -2.37 -10.49
N GLY A 67 -14.26 -2.61 -9.43
CA GLY A 67 -15.05 -1.56 -8.79
C GLY A 67 -15.90 -0.78 -9.81
N THR A 68 -15.64 0.52 -9.91
CA THR A 68 -16.35 1.44 -10.82
C THR A 68 -15.58 1.72 -12.13
N THR A 69 -14.49 0.99 -12.40
CA THR A 69 -13.66 1.19 -13.59
C THR A 69 -13.82 0.02 -14.56
N LYS A 70 -14.05 0.36 -15.84
CA LYS A 70 -14.02 -0.57 -16.96
C LYS A 70 -12.67 -0.45 -17.67
N PHE A 71 -12.01 -1.59 -17.86
CA PHE A 71 -10.76 -1.71 -18.59
C PHE A 71 -11.03 -2.37 -19.94
N LYS A 72 -10.40 -1.85 -20.98
CA LYS A 72 -10.39 -2.44 -22.31
C LYS A 72 -8.96 -2.46 -22.82
N LEU A 73 -8.44 -3.65 -23.04
CA LEU A 73 -7.13 -3.89 -23.62
C LEU A 73 -7.33 -4.45 -25.03
N LYS A 74 -6.70 -3.86 -26.05
CA LYS A 74 -6.88 -4.27 -27.45
C LYS A 74 -5.58 -4.15 -28.24
N ARG A 75 -5.25 -5.17 -29.03
CA ARG A 75 -4.13 -5.15 -29.99
C ARG A 75 -4.43 -4.19 -31.14
N LYS A 76 -3.44 -3.41 -31.54
CA LYS A 76 -3.54 -2.45 -32.65
C LYS A 76 -3.47 -3.20 -33.98
N ALA A 77 -4.54 -3.14 -34.78
CA ALA A 77 -4.66 -3.93 -36.01
C ALA A 77 -3.52 -3.73 -37.00
N LYS A 78 -2.98 -2.51 -37.10
CA LYS A 78 -1.93 -2.14 -38.07
C LYS A 78 -0.49 -2.20 -37.51
N LYS A 79 -0.31 -2.56 -36.24
CA LYS A 79 1.00 -2.63 -35.58
C LYS A 79 1.05 -3.85 -34.65
N PRO A 80 1.32 -5.06 -35.19
CA PRO A 80 1.49 -6.25 -34.37
C PRO A 80 2.60 -5.98 -33.33
N GLY A 81 2.33 -6.26 -32.06
CA GLY A 81 3.23 -5.94 -30.95
C GLY A 81 2.78 -4.75 -30.07
N ILE A 82 1.88 -3.90 -30.56
CA ILE A 82 1.36 -2.76 -29.81
C ILE A 82 -0.07 -3.02 -29.34
N TRP A 83 -0.31 -2.77 -28.06
CA TRP A 83 -1.59 -2.88 -27.39
C TRP A 83 -2.01 -1.54 -26.82
N PHE A 84 -3.31 -1.32 -26.71
CA PHE A 84 -3.87 -0.11 -26.12
C PHE A 84 -4.72 -0.49 -24.91
N LEU A 85 -4.38 0.06 -23.75
CA LEU A 85 -5.13 -0.09 -22.52
C LEU A 85 -5.90 1.20 -22.24
N MET A 86 -7.22 1.08 -22.17
CA MET A 86 -8.12 2.15 -21.78
C MET A 86 -8.78 1.83 -20.45
N ALA A 87 -8.69 2.75 -19.49
CA ALA A 87 -9.48 2.71 -18.26
C ALA A 87 -10.53 3.83 -18.28
N ARG A 88 -11.78 3.50 -17.96
CA ARG A 88 -12.89 4.48 -17.90
C ARG A 88 -13.77 4.26 -16.67
N GLY A 89 -14.20 5.35 -16.03
CA GLY A 89 -15.11 5.34 -14.88
C GLY A 89 -14.45 5.90 -13.61
N GLY A 90 -14.24 5.04 -12.62
CA GLY A 90 -13.56 5.39 -11.37
C GLY A 90 -12.11 5.86 -11.57
N VAL A 91 -11.45 5.34 -12.60
CA VAL A 91 -10.12 5.73 -13.03
C VAL A 91 -10.17 5.97 -14.54
N ASN A 92 -9.46 7.00 -15.02
CA ASN A 92 -9.44 7.37 -16.43
C ASN A 92 -8.00 7.64 -16.89
N TYR A 93 -7.54 6.83 -17.85
CA TYR A 93 -6.28 7.01 -18.59
C TYR A 93 -6.29 6.14 -19.84
N ASP A 94 -5.34 6.42 -20.72
CA ASP A 94 -5.04 5.67 -21.94
C ASP A 94 -3.52 5.51 -22.06
N ILE A 95 -3.06 4.29 -22.33
CA ILE A 95 -1.62 4.02 -22.56
C ILE A 95 -1.43 3.00 -23.68
N GLU A 96 -0.33 3.17 -24.44
CA GLU A 96 0.18 2.14 -25.34
C GLU A 96 1.15 1.21 -24.59
N LEU A 97 1.05 -0.09 -24.87
CA LEU A 97 1.81 -1.15 -24.21
C LEU A 97 2.46 -2.05 -25.26
N ALA A 98 3.66 -2.54 -24.95
CA ALA A 98 4.22 -3.69 -25.66
C ALA A 98 3.44 -4.97 -25.34
N THR A 99 3.55 -6.02 -26.18
CA THR A 99 2.87 -7.31 -25.93
C THR A 99 3.15 -7.86 -24.54
N SER A 100 4.41 -7.92 -24.11
CA SER A 100 4.79 -8.44 -22.80
C SER A 100 4.14 -7.66 -21.65
N GLU A 101 4.13 -6.33 -21.74
CA GLU A 101 3.50 -5.42 -20.77
C GLU A 101 1.98 -5.61 -20.72
N ALA A 102 1.36 -5.76 -21.89
CA ALA A 102 -0.08 -5.98 -22.03
C ALA A 102 -0.51 -7.31 -21.41
N LEU A 103 0.25 -8.38 -21.65
CA LEU A 103 0.02 -9.70 -21.08
C LEU A 103 0.19 -9.70 -19.56
N LEU A 104 1.22 -9.01 -19.04
CA LEU A 104 1.41 -8.86 -17.59
C LEU A 104 0.25 -8.11 -16.92
N ILE A 105 -0.20 -6.99 -17.51
CA ILE A 105 -1.33 -6.22 -16.98
C ILE A 105 -2.63 -7.02 -17.07
N ALA A 106 -2.82 -7.81 -18.12
CA ALA A 106 -4.00 -8.66 -18.30
C ALA A 106 -4.16 -9.67 -17.16
N LEU A 107 -3.10 -10.41 -16.84
CA LEU A 107 -3.09 -11.35 -15.72
C LEU A 107 -3.41 -10.64 -14.40
N LYS A 108 -2.82 -9.46 -14.15
CA LYS A 108 -3.15 -8.69 -12.94
C LYS A 108 -4.60 -8.17 -12.94
N LEU A 109 -5.18 -7.92 -14.11
CA LEU A 109 -6.59 -7.53 -14.22
C LEU A 109 -7.52 -8.71 -13.87
N GLN A 110 -7.14 -9.94 -14.16
CA GLN A 110 -7.91 -11.14 -13.84
C GLN A 110 -7.77 -11.57 -12.37
N GLU A 111 -6.55 -11.55 -11.79
CA GLU A 111 -6.26 -12.02 -10.42
C GLU A 111 -7.19 -11.45 -9.34
N SER A 112 -7.48 -10.15 -9.39
CA SER A 112 -8.25 -9.48 -8.34
C SER A 112 -9.74 -9.83 -8.31
N SER A 113 -10.24 -10.57 -9.30
CA SER A 113 -11.59 -11.12 -9.26
C SER A 113 -11.75 -12.13 -8.10
N ILE A 114 -10.64 -12.73 -7.65
CA ILE A 114 -10.58 -13.74 -6.58
C ILE A 114 -10.36 -13.09 -5.19
N GLU A 115 -9.59 -12.00 -5.10
CA GLU A 115 -9.34 -11.28 -3.84
C GLU A 115 -10.59 -10.54 -3.32
N ASP A 116 -11.47 -10.07 -4.20
CA ASP A 116 -12.69 -9.33 -3.83
C ASP A 116 -13.75 -10.20 -3.13
N ILE A 117 -13.74 -11.52 -3.35
CA ILE A 117 -14.66 -12.48 -2.71
C ILE A 117 -14.17 -12.80 -1.29
N THR A 118 -12.87 -13.05 -1.13
CA THR A 118 -12.27 -13.46 0.16
C THR A 118 -12.14 -12.30 1.16
N LEU A 119 -11.89 -11.07 0.71
CA LEU A 119 -11.78 -9.92 1.62
C LEU A 119 -13.15 -9.47 2.19
N LYS A 120 -14.23 -9.56 1.41
CA LYS A 120 -15.58 -9.17 1.86
C LYS A 120 -16.13 -10.07 2.97
N GLU A 121 -15.82 -11.36 2.94
CA GLU A 121 -16.23 -12.30 3.98
C GLU A 121 -15.40 -12.18 5.27
N PHE A 122 -14.12 -11.79 5.15
CA PHE A 122 -13.22 -11.66 6.29
C PHE A 122 -13.34 -10.33 7.05
N GLU A 123 -13.68 -9.23 6.36
CA GLU A 123 -13.84 -7.90 6.96
C GLU A 123 -14.90 -7.85 8.07
N TRP A 124 -15.89 -8.75 8.05
CA TRP A 124 -16.96 -8.80 9.05
C TRP A 124 -16.64 -9.65 10.29
N ARG A 125 -15.56 -10.44 10.27
CA ARG A 125 -15.32 -11.48 11.31
C ARG A 125 -14.00 -11.40 12.06
N THR A 126 -13.05 -10.54 11.67
CA THR A 126 -11.73 -10.51 12.32
C THR A 126 -11.45 -9.22 13.10
N PRO A 127 -11.39 -9.28 14.44
CA PRO A 127 -10.82 -8.21 15.26
C PRO A 127 -9.38 -7.89 14.84
N VAL A 128 -8.98 -6.63 14.97
CA VAL A 128 -7.65 -6.07 14.61
C VAL A 128 -6.46 -6.85 15.19
N MET A 129 -6.69 -7.66 16.23
CA MET A 129 -5.70 -8.50 16.91
C MET A 129 -5.16 -9.66 16.05
N PHE A 130 -5.84 -10.04 14.97
CA PHE A 130 -5.45 -11.17 14.11
C PHE A 130 -4.70 -10.76 12.84
N ARG A 131 -4.01 -9.60 12.84
CA ARG A 131 -3.32 -9.10 11.64
C ARG A 131 -2.16 -10.01 11.18
N GLY A 132 -1.44 -10.64 12.11
CA GLY A 132 -0.41 -11.64 11.79
C GLY A 132 -1.01 -12.89 11.13
N ILE A 133 -2.21 -13.31 11.57
CA ILE A 133 -2.97 -14.39 10.93
C ILE A 133 -3.56 -13.94 9.60
N ARG A 134 -3.96 -12.67 9.45
CA ARG A 134 -4.40 -12.10 8.16
C ARG A 134 -3.27 -12.02 7.15
N GLU A 135 -2.06 -11.64 7.55
CA GLU A 135 -0.88 -11.62 6.66
C GLU A 135 -0.39 -13.04 6.35
N ALA A 136 -0.52 -13.98 7.29
CA ALA A 136 -0.26 -15.40 7.05
C ALA A 136 -1.34 -16.04 6.14
N LEU A 137 -2.62 -15.76 6.36
CA LEU A 137 -3.74 -16.29 5.55
C LEU A 137 -3.80 -15.61 4.17
N LEU A 138 -3.63 -14.29 4.08
CA LEU A 138 -3.39 -13.63 2.79
C LEU A 138 -2.10 -14.18 2.17
N GLY A 139 -1.05 -14.49 2.93
CA GLY A 139 0.13 -15.18 2.40
C GLY A 139 -0.15 -16.59 1.86
N VAL A 140 -1.18 -17.28 2.39
CA VAL A 140 -1.62 -18.62 1.96
C VAL A 140 -2.60 -18.55 0.78
N PHE A 141 -3.43 -17.51 0.68
CA PHE A 141 -4.41 -17.31 -0.41
C PHE A 141 -3.94 -16.38 -1.55
N SER A 142 -2.96 -15.51 -1.29
CA SER A 142 -2.33 -14.52 -2.20
C SER A 142 -0.87 -14.92 -2.52
N ALA A 143 -0.53 -16.21 -2.34
CA ALA A 143 0.82 -16.73 -2.58
C ALA A 143 1.29 -16.56 -4.05
N SER A 144 0.37 -16.26 -4.95
CA SER A 144 0.61 -16.06 -6.38
C SER A 144 0.49 -14.61 -6.85
N ALA A 145 0.17 -13.64 -5.98
CA ALA A 145 -0.14 -12.30 -6.46
C ALA A 145 1.04 -11.66 -7.22
N LEU A 146 0.80 -11.31 -8.48
CA LEU A 146 1.75 -10.58 -9.30
C LEU A 146 2.13 -9.26 -8.60
N SER A 147 3.42 -8.96 -8.61
CA SER A 147 4.01 -7.82 -7.92
C SER A 147 3.43 -6.51 -8.45
N GLU A 148 2.77 -5.74 -7.58
CA GLU A 148 2.30 -4.41 -7.96
C GLU A 148 3.46 -3.46 -8.33
N VAL A 149 4.68 -3.73 -7.88
CA VAL A 149 5.87 -2.94 -8.23
C VAL A 149 6.24 -3.12 -9.71
N ALA A 150 6.11 -4.34 -10.24
CA ALA A 150 6.37 -4.59 -11.66
C ALA A 150 5.34 -3.90 -12.55
N ILE A 151 4.07 -3.95 -12.15
CA ILE A 151 2.99 -3.22 -12.81
C ILE A 151 3.23 -1.71 -12.76
N ALA A 152 3.64 -1.20 -11.60
CA ALA A 152 3.96 0.21 -11.41
C ALA A 152 5.08 0.67 -12.34
N GLN A 153 6.08 -0.18 -12.60
CA GLN A 153 7.16 0.15 -13.52
C GLN A 153 6.66 0.35 -14.95
N VAL A 154 5.79 -0.54 -15.44
CA VAL A 154 5.13 -0.37 -16.75
C VAL A 154 4.41 0.99 -16.82
N PHE A 155 3.64 1.33 -15.77
CA PHE A 155 2.96 2.63 -15.74
C PHE A 155 3.93 3.82 -15.69
N LYS A 156 5.06 3.74 -14.96
CA LYS A 156 6.07 4.82 -14.95
C LYS A 156 6.72 5.07 -16.31
N ASP A 157 6.69 4.08 -17.18
CA ASP A 157 7.28 4.16 -18.51
C ASP A 157 6.27 4.62 -19.58
N ARG A 158 4.97 4.49 -19.31
CA ARG A 158 3.90 4.69 -20.31
C ARG A 158 2.87 5.75 -19.95
N LEU A 159 2.71 6.08 -18.67
CA LEU A 159 1.66 6.94 -18.16
C LEU A 159 2.24 8.32 -17.82
N ASP A 160 1.65 9.37 -18.40
CA ASP A 160 1.92 10.74 -17.97
C ASP A 160 1.04 11.10 -16.76
N ARG A 161 -0.28 10.86 -16.90
CA ARG A 161 -1.29 11.20 -15.91
C ARG A 161 -2.50 10.27 -15.94
N ALA A 162 -3.17 10.13 -14.81
CA ALA A 162 -4.46 9.47 -14.68
C ALA A 162 -5.40 10.24 -13.76
N TYR A 163 -6.69 10.23 -14.06
CA TYR A 163 -7.71 10.87 -13.23
C TYR A 163 -8.48 9.83 -12.42
N ILE A 164 -8.53 10.01 -11.10
CA ILE A 164 -9.17 9.11 -10.15
C ILE A 164 -10.34 9.82 -9.47
N ARG A 165 -11.51 9.18 -9.50
CA ARG A 165 -12.74 9.68 -8.87
C ARG A 165 -13.05 8.87 -7.62
N HIS A 166 -13.35 9.56 -6.53
CA HIS A 166 -13.80 8.94 -5.29
C HIS A 166 -14.93 9.76 -4.64
N GLY A 167 -16.19 9.36 -4.87
CA GLY A 167 -17.35 10.15 -4.47
C GLY A 167 -17.31 11.53 -5.13
N ALA A 168 -17.39 12.60 -4.32
CA ALA A 168 -17.24 13.98 -4.79
C ALA A 168 -15.77 14.41 -4.96
N ALA A 169 -14.81 13.60 -4.52
CA ALA A 169 -13.39 13.92 -4.63
C ALA A 169 -12.82 13.54 -6.00
N ARG A 170 -11.91 14.39 -6.50
CA ARG A 170 -11.13 14.17 -7.70
C ARG A 170 -9.66 14.26 -7.35
N ALA A 171 -8.88 13.32 -7.87
CA ALA A 171 -7.45 13.29 -7.72
C ALA A 171 -6.79 13.02 -9.07
N GLU A 172 -5.67 13.67 -9.32
CA GLU A 172 -4.81 13.41 -10.47
C GLU A 172 -3.59 12.62 -9.96
N LEU A 173 -3.31 11.47 -10.58
CA LEU A 173 -2.10 10.70 -10.36
C LEU A 173 -1.13 11.01 -11.51
N LEU A 174 0.07 11.47 -11.17
CA LEU A 174 1.09 11.93 -12.09
C LEU A 174 2.35 11.05 -11.97
N VAL A 175 3.09 10.93 -13.06
CA VAL A 175 4.44 10.36 -13.06
C VAL A 175 5.46 11.47 -13.36
N GLU A 176 6.38 11.70 -12.42
CA GLU A 176 7.48 12.67 -12.58
C GLU A 176 8.78 12.01 -12.13
N ASP A 177 9.83 12.08 -12.95
CA ASP A 177 11.14 11.46 -12.69
C ASP A 177 11.04 9.99 -12.26
N LYS A 178 10.16 9.21 -12.88
CA LYS A 178 9.87 7.80 -12.53
C LYS A 178 9.33 7.59 -11.10
N HIS A 179 8.69 8.61 -10.54
CA HIS A 179 8.00 8.56 -9.26
C HIS A 179 6.53 8.95 -9.41
N PHE A 180 5.67 8.30 -8.62
CA PHE A 180 4.25 8.62 -8.59
C PHE A 180 3.95 9.70 -7.58
N TYR A 181 3.14 10.66 -8.02
CA TYR A 181 2.60 11.73 -7.19
C TYR A 181 1.09 11.80 -7.35
N ILE A 182 0.38 12.23 -6.31
CA ILE A 182 -1.05 12.49 -6.37
C ILE A 182 -1.34 13.94 -5.98
N VAL A 183 -2.20 14.58 -6.78
CA VAL A 183 -2.72 15.93 -6.55
C VAL A 183 -4.20 15.80 -6.22
N LEU A 184 -4.64 16.43 -5.12
CA LEU A 184 -6.04 16.40 -4.70
C LEU A 184 -6.76 17.68 -5.20
N GLU A 185 -7.46 17.59 -6.32
CA GLU A 185 -8.16 18.74 -6.91
C GLU A 185 -9.40 19.14 -6.10
N GLY A 186 -10.14 18.16 -5.58
CA GLY A 186 -11.30 18.39 -4.74
C GLY A 186 -11.39 17.29 -3.69
N ALA A 187 -11.55 17.66 -2.43
CA ALA A 187 -11.43 16.71 -1.31
C ALA A 187 -12.74 16.44 -0.56
N GLY A 188 -13.84 17.06 -1.00
CA GLY A 188 -15.16 16.92 -0.36
C GLY A 188 -15.16 17.22 1.14
N LYS A 189 -16.18 16.74 1.86
CA LYS A 189 -16.21 16.69 3.33
C LYS A 189 -15.64 15.34 3.79
N GLY A 190 -14.72 15.29 4.75
CA GLY A 190 -14.18 14.05 5.31
C GLY A 190 -12.65 14.03 5.48
N GLU A 191 -12.08 12.83 5.62
CA GLU A 191 -10.65 12.61 5.91
C GLU A 191 -9.72 13.09 4.78
N LEU A 192 -10.14 12.94 3.51
CA LEU A 192 -9.42 13.51 2.36
C LEU A 192 -9.44 15.05 2.38
N GLY A 193 -10.54 15.65 2.83
CA GLY A 193 -10.68 17.11 3.01
C GLY A 193 -9.67 17.68 4.00
N LEU A 194 -9.48 16.98 5.13
CA LEU A 194 -8.42 17.27 6.09
C LEU A 194 -7.05 17.18 5.41
N PHE A 195 -6.81 16.05 4.74
CA PHE A 195 -5.52 15.76 4.17
C PHE A 195 -5.09 16.78 3.12
N LYS A 196 -6.03 17.20 2.26
CA LYS A 196 -5.81 18.28 1.31
C LYS A 196 -5.51 19.60 2.01
N LYS A 197 -6.34 20.04 2.96
CA LYS A 197 -6.10 21.30 3.68
C LYS A 197 -4.75 21.31 4.40
N LEU A 198 -4.32 20.16 4.93
CA LEU A 198 -3.01 20.03 5.53
C LEU A 198 -1.91 20.05 4.48
N ALA A 199 -2.06 19.35 3.35
CA ALA A 199 -1.10 19.43 2.26
C ALA A 199 -0.95 20.88 1.76
N ASP A 200 -2.07 21.58 1.50
CA ASP A 200 -2.10 22.98 1.07
C ASP A 200 -1.42 23.91 2.09
N ALA A 201 -1.78 23.77 3.38
CA ALA A 201 -1.17 24.52 4.47
C ALA A 201 0.34 24.31 4.59
N LEU A 202 0.80 23.13 4.22
CA LEU A 202 2.20 22.73 4.28
C LEU A 202 2.94 22.98 2.96
N ARG A 203 2.28 23.60 1.97
CA ARG A 203 2.78 23.85 0.61
C ARG A 203 3.27 22.56 -0.05
N LEU A 204 2.51 21.48 0.13
CA LEU A 204 2.74 20.18 -0.49
C LEU A 204 1.76 20.02 -1.65
N ASP A 205 2.10 20.61 -2.79
CA ASP A 205 1.24 20.61 -3.99
C ASP A 205 1.04 19.21 -4.55
N LYS A 206 2.05 18.35 -4.39
CA LYS A 206 2.10 16.96 -4.86
C LYS A 206 2.47 16.04 -3.72
N LEU A 207 1.68 14.98 -3.53
CA LEU A 207 1.90 14.02 -2.46
C LEU A 207 2.52 12.73 -3.03
N PRO A 208 3.65 12.24 -2.47
CA PRO A 208 4.30 11.05 -3.00
C PRO A 208 3.45 9.80 -2.74
N VAL A 209 3.40 8.92 -3.74
CA VAL A 209 2.69 7.63 -3.70
C VAL A 209 3.68 6.49 -3.92
N SER A 210 3.52 5.39 -3.19
CA SER A 210 4.30 4.18 -3.42
C SER A 210 3.85 3.47 -4.69
N ASP A 211 4.81 2.80 -5.35
CA ASP A 211 4.57 2.00 -6.55
C ASP A 211 3.40 1.02 -6.39
N SER A 212 3.35 0.31 -5.25
CA SER A 212 2.26 -0.62 -4.95
C SER A 212 0.91 0.07 -4.82
N LEU A 213 0.82 1.25 -4.20
CA LEU A 213 -0.45 1.97 -4.12
C LEU A 213 -0.84 2.56 -5.49
N ALA A 214 0.11 3.13 -6.23
CA ALA A 214 -0.13 3.70 -7.56
C ALA A 214 -0.69 2.65 -8.53
N ALA A 215 -0.07 1.47 -8.61
CA ALA A 215 -0.56 0.37 -9.44
C ALA A 215 -1.97 -0.09 -9.01
N ARG A 216 -2.25 -0.22 -7.71
CA ARG A 216 -3.61 -0.58 -7.25
C ARG A 216 -4.64 0.50 -7.56
N LEU A 217 -4.28 1.78 -7.45
CA LEU A 217 -5.14 2.89 -7.84
C LEU A 217 -5.44 2.85 -9.34
N LEU A 218 -4.41 2.67 -10.19
CA LEU A 218 -4.55 2.61 -11.65
C LEU A 218 -5.33 1.38 -12.13
N LEU A 219 -5.26 0.28 -11.39
CA LEU A 219 -6.05 -0.92 -11.64
C LEU A 219 -7.41 -0.90 -10.93
N GLY A 220 -7.80 0.18 -10.25
CA GLY A 220 -9.09 0.29 -9.58
C GLY A 220 -9.30 -0.67 -8.40
N SER A 221 -8.23 -1.27 -7.87
CA SER A 221 -8.25 -2.13 -6.68
C SER A 221 -7.90 -1.40 -5.37
N ALA A 222 -7.58 -0.10 -5.46
CA ALA A 222 -7.45 0.81 -4.32
C ALA A 222 -8.30 2.07 -4.53
N ARG A 223 -8.51 2.82 -3.44
CA ARG A 223 -9.28 4.08 -3.43
C ARG A 223 -8.39 5.23 -2.98
N VAL A 224 -8.76 6.45 -3.36
CA VAL A 224 -8.02 7.67 -2.98
C VAL A 224 -7.75 7.79 -1.47
N PRO A 225 -8.67 7.44 -0.53
CA PRO A 225 -8.37 7.44 0.91
C PRO A 225 -7.18 6.57 1.34
N ASP A 226 -6.79 5.57 0.56
CA ASP A 226 -5.67 4.69 0.89
C ASP A 226 -4.32 5.42 0.92
N ILE A 227 -4.23 6.63 0.34
CA ILE A 227 -3.03 7.50 0.44
C ILE A 227 -2.70 7.86 1.90
N LEU A 228 -3.70 7.87 2.78
CA LEU A 228 -3.53 8.09 4.22
C LEU A 228 -2.68 6.98 4.85
N GLU A 229 -2.61 5.82 4.22
CA GLU A 229 -1.86 4.67 4.69
C GLU A 229 -0.50 4.52 4.00
N ASP A 230 -0.15 5.48 3.14
CA ASP A 230 1.00 5.40 2.26
C ASP A 230 2.05 6.48 2.58
N LYS A 231 2.99 6.72 1.66
CA LYS A 231 4.08 7.69 1.82
C LYS A 231 3.53 9.08 2.14
N ALA A 232 2.48 9.49 1.43
CA ALA A 232 1.75 10.73 1.70
C ALA A 232 1.30 10.81 3.15
N GLY A 233 0.56 9.81 3.65
CA GLY A 233 0.06 9.77 5.03
C GLY A 233 1.17 9.92 6.07
N VAL A 234 2.30 9.24 5.86
CA VAL A 234 3.48 9.38 6.72
C VAL A 234 4.02 10.82 6.70
N LEU A 235 4.18 11.42 5.52
CA LEU A 235 4.69 12.77 5.34
C LEU A 235 3.85 13.80 6.11
N VAL A 236 2.52 13.74 5.94
CA VAL A 236 1.60 14.65 6.62
C VAL A 236 1.64 14.45 8.14
N ARG A 237 1.63 13.20 8.63
CA ARG A 237 1.72 12.92 10.07
C ARG A 237 3.01 13.42 10.70
N LYS A 238 4.16 13.29 10.02
CA LYS A 238 5.43 13.88 10.50
C LYS A 238 5.28 15.37 10.75
N ARG A 239 4.61 16.06 9.84
CA ARG A 239 4.45 17.51 9.93
C ARG A 239 3.48 17.92 11.02
N ILE A 240 2.34 17.22 11.14
CA ILE A 240 1.41 17.39 12.28
C ILE A 240 2.16 17.24 13.61
N LEU A 241 2.96 16.17 13.77
CA LEU A 241 3.72 15.90 14.99
C LEU A 241 4.72 17.03 15.32
N LYS A 242 5.43 17.55 14.30
CA LYS A 242 6.37 18.67 14.47
C LYS A 242 5.70 19.94 14.99
N GLU A 243 4.48 20.23 14.53
CA GLU A 243 3.76 21.44 14.95
C GLU A 243 3.15 21.29 16.34
N LEU A 244 2.58 20.12 16.66
CA LEU A 244 1.90 19.89 17.93
C LEU A 244 2.84 19.70 19.11
N PHE A 245 3.98 19.06 18.89
CA PHE A 245 4.96 18.72 19.91
C PHE A 245 6.26 19.50 19.71
N LYS A 246 6.14 20.75 19.23
CA LYS A 246 7.29 21.62 18.90
C LYS A 246 8.22 21.85 20.09
N GLU A 247 7.68 21.83 21.30
CA GLU A 247 8.39 21.94 22.57
C GLU A 247 9.32 20.74 22.83
N HIS A 248 9.03 19.58 22.24
CA HIS A 248 9.84 18.36 22.34
C HIS A 248 10.74 18.12 21.12
N LYS A 249 11.03 19.16 20.33
CA LYS A 249 11.81 19.01 19.08
C LYS A 249 13.19 18.36 19.29
N GLY A 250 13.82 18.57 20.44
CA GLY A 250 15.12 17.98 20.81
C GLY A 250 15.05 16.47 21.09
N GLU A 251 13.87 15.95 21.45
CA GLU A 251 13.66 14.53 21.78
C GLU A 251 13.21 13.72 20.55
N MET A 252 12.69 14.38 19.52
CA MET A 252 12.05 13.77 18.36
C MET A 252 12.98 13.69 17.14
N LYS A 253 13.24 12.48 16.66
CA LYS A 253 13.95 12.23 15.39
C LYS A 253 13.08 11.42 14.43
N PHE A 254 13.02 11.81 13.16
CA PHE A 254 12.27 11.07 12.14
C PHE A 254 13.20 10.19 11.30
N GLU A 255 12.97 8.87 11.30
CA GLU A 255 13.74 7.87 10.56
C GLU A 255 12.85 7.09 9.60
N GLY A 256 12.87 7.44 8.32
CA GLY A 256 12.00 6.81 7.32
C GLY A 256 10.52 6.95 7.68
N LYS A 257 9.84 5.84 7.98
CA LYS A 257 8.43 5.81 8.41
C LYS A 257 8.22 5.89 9.93
N HIS A 258 9.29 6.09 10.70
CA HIS A 258 9.23 6.09 12.16
C HIS A 258 9.49 7.47 12.76
N LEU A 259 8.82 7.75 13.87
CA LEU A 259 9.24 8.75 14.86
C LEU A 259 9.99 8.01 15.97
N VAL A 260 11.20 8.46 16.27
CA VAL A 260 12.04 7.96 17.35
C VAL A 260 12.07 9.03 18.44
N VAL A 261 11.80 8.62 19.68
CA VAL A 261 11.86 9.50 20.86
C VAL A 261 12.82 8.89 21.86
N GLY A 262 13.83 9.64 22.31
CA GLY A 262 14.77 9.22 23.34
C GLY A 262 14.50 9.94 24.65
N ASN A 263 14.30 9.21 25.74
CA ASN A 263 14.16 9.80 27.08
C ASN A 263 14.61 8.81 28.18
N LYS A 264 14.41 9.18 29.46
CA LYS A 264 14.82 8.38 30.64
C LYS A 264 14.25 6.95 30.71
N TYR A 265 13.24 6.63 29.89
CA TYR A 265 12.65 5.30 29.79
C TYR A 265 13.34 4.40 28.75
N GLY A 266 14.12 4.99 27.84
CA GLY A 266 14.80 4.32 26.75
C GLY A 266 14.44 4.92 25.39
N THR A 267 14.52 4.09 24.35
CA THR A 267 14.23 4.49 22.96
C THR A 267 12.85 4.03 22.55
N TRP A 268 11.98 4.99 22.24
CA TRP A 268 10.66 4.76 21.72
C TRP A 268 10.68 4.81 20.19
N ARG A 269 10.00 3.86 19.54
CA ARG A 269 9.80 3.86 18.09
C ARG A 269 8.32 3.79 17.76
N ILE A 270 7.85 4.79 17.01
CA ILE A 270 6.47 4.90 16.57
C ILE A 270 6.42 4.72 15.07
N ASN A 271 5.66 3.75 14.59
CA ASN A 271 5.41 3.58 13.15
C ASN A 271 4.30 4.54 12.69
N LEU A 272 4.63 5.52 11.85
CA LEU A 272 3.71 6.56 11.39
C LEU A 272 2.67 6.08 10.37
N LYS A 273 2.83 4.86 9.84
CA LYS A 273 1.86 4.21 8.94
C LYS A 273 0.79 3.46 9.73
N THR A 274 1.16 2.84 10.86
CA THR A 274 0.28 1.93 11.61
C THR A 274 -0.12 2.43 13.00
N GLY A 275 0.62 3.38 13.59
CA GLY A 275 0.49 3.77 15.00
C GLY A 275 0.97 2.68 15.97
N GLU A 276 1.83 1.77 15.53
CA GLU A 276 2.54 0.82 16.39
C GLU A 276 3.53 1.57 17.27
N LEU A 277 3.57 1.26 18.56
CA LEU A 277 4.49 1.84 19.54
C LEU A 277 5.38 0.74 20.10
N ARG A 278 6.69 0.96 20.05
CA ARG A 278 7.68 0.14 20.74
C ARG A 278 8.48 0.96 21.72
N LEU A 279 8.88 0.34 22.82
CA LEU A 279 9.88 0.84 23.76
C LEU A 279 10.98 -0.21 23.88
N ASN A 280 12.21 0.13 23.52
CA ASN A 280 13.35 -0.80 23.56
C ASN A 280 13.05 -2.11 22.82
N GLU A 281 12.51 -1.98 21.59
CA GLU A 281 12.03 -3.09 20.73
C GLU A 281 10.86 -3.92 21.29
N TYR A 282 10.39 -3.66 22.51
CA TYR A 282 9.18 -4.27 23.06
C TYR A 282 7.93 -3.57 22.52
N LEU A 283 7.00 -4.36 21.95
CA LEU A 283 5.73 -3.85 21.42
C LEU A 283 4.75 -3.52 22.56
N LEU A 284 4.23 -2.29 22.58
CA LEU A 284 3.18 -1.88 23.50
C LEU A 284 1.81 -2.04 22.85
N CYS A 285 0.95 -2.81 23.50
CA CYS A 285 -0.43 -3.03 23.12
C CYS A 285 -1.29 -1.87 23.63
N ILE A 286 -1.57 -0.93 22.73
CA ILE A 286 -2.51 0.16 22.97
C ILE A 286 -3.84 -0.23 22.36
N MET A 287 -4.73 -0.75 23.21
CA MET A 287 -6.13 -0.99 22.85
C MET A 287 -6.89 0.32 23.02
N PRO A 288 -7.44 0.89 21.95
CA PRO A 288 -8.37 1.98 22.15
C PRO A 288 -9.67 1.38 22.77
N ALA A 289 -10.51 2.17 23.43
CA ALA A 289 -11.73 1.64 24.07
C ALA A 289 -12.78 1.27 22.99
N TYR A 290 -13.30 0.04 23.03
CA TYR A 290 -14.36 -0.46 22.14
C TYR A 290 -15.75 0.10 22.57
N PRO A 291 -16.73 0.37 21.66
CA PRO A 291 -16.74 0.23 20.20
C PRO A 291 -16.34 1.51 19.45
N PHE A 292 -15.61 1.32 18.34
CA PHE A 292 -14.84 2.36 17.64
C PHE A 292 -15.60 3.14 16.58
N LYS A 293 -16.00 4.37 16.93
CA LYS A 293 -15.90 5.50 15.99
C LYS A 293 -15.11 6.59 16.69
N PHE A 294 -13.79 6.62 16.46
CA PHE A 294 -12.98 7.75 16.91
C PHE A 294 -13.55 9.03 16.27
N ARG A 295 -14.11 9.91 17.09
CA ARG A 295 -14.63 11.23 16.70
C ARG A 295 -13.80 12.31 17.39
N GLY A 296 -12.48 12.25 17.21
CA GLY A 296 -11.60 13.28 17.72
C GLY A 296 -11.38 14.38 16.69
N TYR A 297 -11.31 15.60 17.20
CA TYR A 297 -10.87 16.75 16.44
C TYR A 297 -9.52 17.21 16.96
N ILE A 298 -8.71 17.78 16.07
CA ILE A 298 -7.51 18.48 16.43
C ILE A 298 -7.61 19.93 16.02
N ARG A 299 -7.13 20.84 16.87
CA ARG A 299 -6.92 22.22 16.49
C ARG A 299 -5.45 22.41 16.17
N LEU A 300 -5.15 22.75 14.93
CA LEU A 300 -3.80 23.10 14.51
C LEU A 300 -3.65 24.63 14.50
N PRO A 301 -2.62 25.18 15.16
CA PRO A 301 -2.36 26.61 15.13
C PRO A 301 -2.30 27.14 13.69
N GLY A 302 -3.00 28.24 13.41
CA GLY A 302 -3.05 28.87 12.08
C GLY A 302 -3.91 28.15 11.03
N LEU A 303 -4.33 26.90 11.27
CA LEU A 303 -5.06 26.08 10.29
C LEU A 303 -6.49 25.73 10.71
N GLY A 304 -6.80 25.86 12.01
CA GLY A 304 -8.14 25.65 12.55
C GLY A 304 -8.39 24.23 13.06
N THR A 305 -9.66 23.84 13.13
CA THR A 305 -10.10 22.57 13.72
C THR A 305 -10.43 21.54 12.66
N PHE A 306 -9.96 20.31 12.87
CA PHE A 306 -9.99 19.23 11.89
C PHE A 306 -10.40 17.91 12.50
N LYS A 307 -11.25 17.16 11.80
CA LYS A 307 -11.60 15.79 12.20
C LYS A 307 -10.45 14.85 11.86
N LEU A 308 -9.91 14.15 12.84
CA LEU A 308 -8.83 13.19 12.64
C LEU A 308 -9.35 11.85 12.10
N ASP A 309 -8.60 11.26 11.18
CA ASP A 309 -8.75 9.84 10.87
C ASP A 309 -8.23 8.98 12.03
N SER A 310 -8.73 7.75 12.12
CA SER A 310 -8.39 6.82 13.21
C SER A 310 -6.89 6.56 13.36
N ARG A 311 -6.13 6.58 12.25
CA ARG A 311 -4.68 6.30 12.29
C ARG A 311 -3.89 7.50 12.76
N THR A 312 -4.20 8.69 12.26
CA THR A 312 -3.55 9.92 12.74
C THR A 312 -3.84 10.10 14.22
N ALA A 313 -5.08 9.88 14.66
CA ALA A 313 -5.43 9.88 16.08
C ALA A 313 -4.58 8.92 16.92
N ARG A 314 -4.43 7.67 16.44
CA ARG A 314 -3.57 6.68 17.11
C ARG A 314 -2.12 7.15 17.17
N VAL A 315 -1.56 7.63 16.05
CA VAL A 315 -0.18 8.15 15.99
C VAL A 315 0.04 9.29 16.97
N LEU A 316 -0.91 10.21 17.10
CA LEU A 316 -0.84 11.31 18.07
C LEU A 316 -0.93 10.82 19.52
N ALA A 317 -1.82 9.88 19.81
CA ALA A 317 -1.95 9.30 21.14
C ALA A 317 -0.66 8.57 21.57
N VAL A 318 -0.07 7.76 20.69
CA VAL A 318 1.18 7.04 21.00
C VAL A 318 2.38 7.98 21.09
N ALA A 319 2.39 9.07 20.32
CA ALA A 319 3.40 10.12 20.46
C ALA A 319 3.31 10.82 21.83
N HIS A 320 2.11 11.15 22.28
CA HIS A 320 1.90 11.69 23.62
C HIS A 320 2.40 10.73 24.72
N ILE A 321 2.12 9.42 24.59
CA ILE A 321 2.62 8.40 25.53
C ILE A 321 4.15 8.37 25.54
N ALA A 322 4.78 8.40 24.37
CA ALA A 322 6.24 8.33 24.25
C ALA A 322 6.93 9.58 24.82
N LEU A 323 6.37 10.77 24.58
CA LEU A 323 6.92 12.06 25.02
C LEU A 323 6.65 12.33 26.51
N ARG A 324 5.52 11.87 27.03
CA ARG A 324 5.12 12.09 28.43
C ARG A 324 4.68 10.79 29.11
N PRO A 325 5.59 9.81 29.30
CA PRO A 325 5.22 8.51 29.88
C PRO A 325 4.68 8.64 31.31
N ASP A 326 5.12 9.65 32.05
CA ASP A 326 4.70 9.92 33.43
C ASP A 326 3.21 10.34 33.53
N GLU A 327 2.66 10.96 32.48
CA GLU A 327 1.28 11.47 32.44
C GLU A 327 0.24 10.44 32.02
N VAL A 328 0.69 9.25 31.56
CA VAL A 328 -0.21 8.15 31.20
C VAL A 328 -1.07 7.80 32.41
N LYS A 329 -2.39 7.63 32.25
CA LYS A 329 -3.30 7.23 33.35
C LYS A 329 -3.69 5.75 33.29
N ASP A 330 -3.64 5.15 32.10
CA ASP A 330 -4.00 3.75 31.88
C ASP A 330 -3.02 2.82 32.62
N LYS A 331 -3.54 2.03 33.57
CA LYS A 331 -2.74 1.12 34.39
C LYS A 331 -2.10 0.00 33.56
N SER A 332 -2.80 -0.50 32.54
CA SER A 332 -2.28 -1.56 31.65
C SER A 332 -1.09 -1.02 30.85
N ILE A 333 -1.21 0.18 30.29
CA ILE A 333 -0.09 0.79 29.54
C ILE A 333 1.08 1.09 30.49
N LYS A 334 0.83 1.60 31.71
CA LYS A 334 1.90 1.81 32.70
C LYS A 334 2.69 0.54 33.01
N GLU A 335 2.02 -0.59 33.23
CA GLU A 335 2.72 -1.84 33.54
C GLU A 335 3.52 -2.37 32.33
N GLN A 336 3.00 -2.19 31.11
CA GLN A 336 3.74 -2.51 29.88
C GLN A 336 5.01 -1.65 29.75
N ILE A 337 4.93 -0.33 30.03
CA ILE A 337 6.10 0.57 30.04
C ILE A 337 7.12 0.11 31.07
N ARG A 338 6.68 -0.20 32.29
CA ARG A 338 7.55 -0.69 33.38
C ARG A 338 8.25 -1.99 32.99
N THR A 339 7.52 -2.92 32.37
CA THR A 339 8.05 -4.19 31.89
C THR A 339 9.09 -4.00 30.79
N ALA A 340 8.77 -3.18 29.78
CA ALA A 340 9.67 -2.87 28.67
C ALA A 340 10.96 -2.19 29.15
N ARG A 341 10.88 -1.30 30.15
CA ARG A 341 12.05 -0.65 30.78
C ARG A 341 12.96 -1.65 31.48
N LYS A 342 12.40 -2.62 32.24
CA LYS A 342 13.20 -3.64 32.95
C LYS A 342 14.00 -4.53 32.00
N ARG A 343 13.48 -4.80 30.80
CA ARG A 343 14.18 -5.63 29.81
C ARG A 343 15.46 -4.98 29.25
N LEU A 344 15.53 -3.65 29.23
CA LEU A 344 16.75 -2.92 28.89
C LEU A 344 17.86 -3.22 29.92
N VAL A 345 17.51 -3.21 31.21
CA VAL A 345 18.45 -3.45 32.31
C VAL A 345 19.01 -4.88 32.27
N ILE A 346 18.22 -5.88 31.86
CA ILE A 346 18.68 -7.28 31.80
C ILE A 346 19.62 -7.53 30.62
N GLY A 347 19.44 -6.83 29.49
CA GLY A 347 20.32 -6.95 28.32
C GLY A 347 21.74 -6.47 28.58
N ASP A 348 21.91 -5.46 29.43
CA ASP A 348 23.23 -4.92 29.81
C ASP A 348 23.96 -5.80 30.84
N PHE A 349 23.25 -6.68 31.57
CA PHE A 349 23.86 -7.62 32.52
C PHE A 349 24.40 -8.91 31.87
N PHE A 350 24.11 -9.16 30.59
CA PHE A 350 24.65 -10.30 29.83
C PHE A 350 25.84 -9.92 28.93
N LEU A 351 26.34 -8.68 29.06
CA LEU A 351 27.57 -8.19 28.43
C LEU A 351 28.55 -7.74 29.53
N ILE A 352 28.94 -8.66 30.41
CA ILE A 352 30.17 -8.57 31.23
C ILE A 352 30.89 -9.91 31.12
#